data_AF-A0A1X4GAM0-F1
#
_entry.id   AF-A0A1X4GAM0-F1
#
_cell.length_a   1.000
_cell.length_b   1.000
_cell.length_c   1.000
_cell.angle_alpha   90.00
_cell.angle_beta   90.00
_cell.angle_gamma   90.00
#
_symmetry.space_group_name_H-M   'P 1'
#
loop_
_entity.id
_entity.type
_entity.pdbx_description
1 polymer ?
#
loop_
_entity_poly.entity_id
_entity_poly.type
_entity_poly.pdbx_seq_one_letter_code
_entity_poly.pdbx_strand_id
1 'polypeptide(L)'
;MSRSTPYQPVILRILHSLSGILVLAAIITGFLVYNTFDKRFGSLPIPKINPIQDIHGTVALLFLLLLPVFSLYSFHGGKIRLLQADSLQKISQLNQFNQPIWWVSLQRLANTFMLIAAVLAATSGRMMKEEWLPLGELDHIWYYCHLTAWLILICSLAIHLLMSAKVGGAPLLLSMISWQVRTQDSPKHWLTRLRNWSVTNNYRQSLANFYQLLQSNTILSLIELLVILGTIAAFLLPLFFSSGD
;
A
#
# COMPACT_ATOMS: atom_id res chain seq x y z
N MET A 1 -21.19 28.61 -2.61
CA MET A 1 -20.31 28.32 -1.44
C MET A 1 -19.10 27.56 -1.96
N SER A 2 -17.87 28.11 -1.85
CA SER A 2 -16.67 27.36 -2.23
C SER A 2 -16.58 26.12 -1.35
N ARG A 3 -16.64 24.92 -1.94
CA ARG A 3 -16.49 23.66 -1.19
C ARG A 3 -15.19 23.75 -0.41
N SER A 4 -15.27 23.66 0.93
CA SER A 4 -14.09 23.59 1.78
C SER A 4 -13.22 22.43 1.31
N THR A 5 -11.97 22.70 0.93
CA THR A 5 -11.01 21.65 0.57
C THR A 5 -10.92 20.64 1.71
N PRO A 6 -11.03 19.33 1.42
CA PRO A 6 -10.87 18.29 2.45
C PRO A 6 -9.54 18.49 3.17
N TYR A 7 -9.56 18.44 4.49
CA TYR A 7 -8.35 18.64 5.30
C TYR A 7 -7.89 17.31 5.88
N GLN A 8 -6.60 17.02 5.70
CA GLN A 8 -5.93 15.85 6.27
C GLN A 8 -4.71 16.33 7.07
N PRO A 9 -4.46 15.77 8.28
CA PRO A 9 -3.31 16.15 9.07
C PRO A 9 -1.98 16.01 8.32
N VAL A 10 -1.10 16.99 8.53
CA VAL A 10 0.16 17.13 7.77
C VAL A 10 1.03 15.88 7.89
N ILE A 11 1.17 15.33 9.09
CA ILE A 11 1.96 14.10 9.32
C ILE A 11 1.44 12.91 8.52
N LEU A 12 0.11 12.79 8.38
CA LEU A 12 -0.53 11.72 7.60
C LEU A 12 -0.38 11.95 6.09
N ARG A 13 -0.37 13.21 5.65
CA ARG A 13 -0.06 13.55 4.26
C ARG A 13 1.39 13.26 3.93
N ILE A 14 2.34 13.57 4.82
CA ILE A 14 3.76 13.26 4.64
C ILE A 14 3.94 11.74 4.56
N LEU A 15 3.40 10.99 5.52
CA LEU A 15 3.45 9.53 5.52
C LEU A 15 2.89 8.95 4.22
N HIS A 16 1.68 9.37 3.82
CA HIS A 16 1.07 8.92 2.58
C HIS A 16 1.88 9.31 1.33
N SER A 17 2.39 10.54 1.26
CA SER A 17 3.14 11.03 0.10
C SER A 17 4.48 10.32 -0.03
N LEU A 18 5.17 10.08 1.10
CA LEU A 18 6.41 9.32 1.11
C LEU A 18 6.16 7.87 0.66
N SER A 19 5.13 7.21 1.21
CA SER A 19 4.72 5.88 0.75
C SER A 19 4.38 5.87 -0.74
N GLY A 20 3.63 6.86 -1.22
CA GLY A 20 3.25 6.97 -2.63
C GLY A 20 4.45 7.17 -3.56
N ILE A 21 5.41 8.02 -3.19
CA ILE A 21 6.64 8.24 -3.95
C ILE A 21 7.46 6.95 -4.01
N LEU A 22 7.63 6.26 -2.89
CA LEU A 22 8.38 5.01 -2.84
C LEU A 22 7.71 3.90 -3.67
N VAL A 23 6.39 3.77 -3.61
CA VAL A 23 5.63 2.81 -4.45
C VAL A 23 5.77 3.15 -5.93
N LEU A 24 5.62 4.42 -6.32
CA LEU A 24 5.80 4.84 -7.71
C LEU A 24 7.22 4.56 -8.20
N ALA A 25 8.24 4.88 -7.39
CA ALA A 25 9.62 4.58 -7.70
C ALA A 25 9.87 3.07 -7.82
N ALA A 26 9.29 2.25 -6.93
CA ALA A 26 9.38 0.79 -6.99
C ALA A 26 8.69 0.23 -8.25
N ILE A 27 7.53 0.75 -8.64
CA ILE A 27 6.83 0.37 -9.86
C ILE A 27 7.67 0.68 -11.09
N ILE A 28 8.23 1.90 -11.18
CA ILE A 28 9.03 2.34 -12.32
C ILE A 28 10.34 1.54 -12.41
N THR A 29 11.05 1.39 -11.29
CA THR A 29 12.30 0.62 -11.26
C THR A 29 12.05 -0.87 -11.52
N GLY A 30 10.95 -1.43 -11.01
CA GLY A 30 10.54 -2.82 -11.29
C GLY A 30 10.20 -3.03 -12.76
N PHE A 31 9.54 -2.05 -13.40
CA PHE A 31 9.35 -2.05 -14.85
C PHE A 31 10.71 -2.07 -15.59
N LEU A 32 11.67 -1.27 -15.17
CA LEU A 32 13.00 -1.20 -15.81
C LEU A 32 13.80 -2.50 -15.61
N VAL A 33 13.67 -3.18 -14.46
CA VAL A 33 14.19 -4.53 -14.24
C VAL A 33 13.56 -5.51 -15.24
N TYR A 34 12.22 -5.56 -15.29
CA TYR A 34 11.48 -6.39 -16.25
C TYR A 34 11.90 -6.12 -17.70
N ASN A 35 12.03 -4.84 -18.08
CA ASN A 35 12.41 -4.40 -19.42
C ASN A 35 13.84 -4.77 -19.79
N THR A 36 14.70 -4.99 -18.79
CA THR A 36 16.10 -5.37 -18.99
C THR A 36 16.26 -6.88 -19.14
N PHE A 37 15.56 -7.67 -18.32
CA PHE A 37 15.84 -9.10 -18.15
C PHE A 37 14.73 -10.05 -18.63
N ASP A 38 13.45 -9.76 -18.37
CA ASP A 38 12.36 -10.71 -18.64
C ASP A 38 11.78 -10.55 -20.05
N LYS A 39 11.24 -9.36 -20.36
CA LYS A 39 10.72 -8.99 -21.69
C LYS A 39 9.66 -9.92 -22.30
N ARG A 40 9.13 -10.93 -21.59
CA ARG A 40 8.21 -11.96 -22.15
C ARG A 40 6.89 -11.37 -22.67
N PHE A 41 6.41 -10.27 -22.09
CA PHE A 41 5.22 -9.53 -22.50
C PHE A 41 5.56 -8.24 -23.28
N GLY A 42 6.74 -8.20 -23.90
CA GLY A 42 7.24 -7.05 -24.65
C GLY A 42 8.24 -6.21 -23.87
N SER A 43 8.92 -5.31 -24.58
CA SER A 43 9.89 -4.38 -24.03
C SER A 43 9.87 -3.05 -24.79
N LEU A 44 10.27 -1.98 -24.11
CA LEU A 44 10.53 -0.67 -24.68
C LEU A 44 12.02 -0.52 -24.99
N PRO A 45 12.39 0.23 -26.05
CA PRO A 45 13.79 0.47 -26.43
C PRO A 45 14.47 1.48 -25.51
N ILE A 46 14.57 1.14 -24.22
CA ILE A 46 15.17 1.98 -23.17
C ILE A 46 16.61 1.46 -22.93
N PRO A 47 17.62 2.35 -22.85
CA PRO A 47 18.98 1.94 -22.51
C PRO A 47 19.05 1.17 -21.19
N LYS A 48 19.90 0.14 -21.14
CA LYS A 48 20.14 -0.63 -19.93
C LYS A 48 20.75 0.28 -18.85
N ILE A 49 20.17 0.22 -17.66
CA ILE A 49 20.73 0.83 -16.45
C ILE A 49 21.37 -0.31 -15.65
N ASN A 50 22.69 -0.34 -15.56
CA ASN A 50 23.42 -1.47 -14.99
C ASN A 50 23.02 -1.80 -13.53
N PRO A 51 22.92 -0.83 -12.60
CA PRO A 51 22.54 -1.12 -11.20
C PRO A 51 21.02 -1.12 -10.99
N ILE A 52 20.21 -1.45 -12.00
CA ILE A 52 18.74 -1.28 -11.88
C ILE A 52 18.10 -2.21 -10.84
N GLN A 53 18.64 -3.43 -10.66
CA GLN A 53 18.21 -4.34 -9.61
C GLN A 53 18.53 -3.76 -8.22
N ASP A 54 19.76 -3.26 -8.01
CA ASP A 54 20.18 -2.64 -6.74
C ASP A 54 19.33 -1.41 -6.40
N ILE A 55 19.05 -0.55 -7.39
CA ILE A 55 18.19 0.62 -7.23
C ILE A 55 16.79 0.19 -6.85
N HIS A 56 16.22 -0.80 -7.55
CA HIS A 56 14.90 -1.32 -7.25
C HIS A 56 14.83 -1.91 -5.82
N GLY A 57 15.79 -2.76 -5.47
CA GLY A 57 15.91 -3.37 -4.15
C GLY A 57 16.05 -2.33 -3.03
N THR A 58 16.84 -1.27 -3.25
CA THR A 58 17.01 -0.17 -2.29
C THR A 58 15.71 0.59 -2.06
N VAL A 59 15.01 0.96 -3.14
CA VAL A 59 13.71 1.65 -3.04
C VAL A 59 12.67 0.76 -2.34
N ALA A 60 12.63 -0.53 -2.70
CA ALA A 60 11.73 -1.50 -2.09
C ALA A 60 12.03 -1.70 -0.59
N LEU A 61 13.31 -1.70 -0.18
CA LEU A 61 13.71 -1.79 1.23
C LEU A 61 13.28 -0.55 2.02
N LEU A 62 13.49 0.66 1.47
CA LEU A 62 13.01 1.90 2.10
C LEU A 62 11.49 1.89 2.28
N PHE A 63 10.76 1.38 1.28
CA PHE A 63 9.31 1.19 1.40
C PHE A 63 8.95 0.17 2.47
N LEU A 64 9.64 -0.98 2.53
CA LEU A 64 9.42 -2.02 3.53
C LEU A 64 9.63 -1.49 4.96
N LEU A 65 10.61 -0.63 5.20
CA LEU A 65 10.82 0.01 6.50
C LEU A 65 9.66 0.93 6.90
N LEU A 66 9.02 1.59 5.92
CA LEU A 66 7.87 2.46 6.14
C LEU A 66 6.55 1.69 6.28
N LEU A 67 6.48 0.51 5.68
CA LEU A 67 5.27 -0.31 5.55
C LEU A 67 4.58 -0.62 6.89
N PRO A 68 5.27 -1.01 7.99
CA PRO A 68 4.62 -1.25 9.28
C PRO A 68 3.82 -0.03 9.78
N VAL A 69 4.42 1.16 9.71
CA VAL A 69 3.80 2.41 10.17
C VAL A 69 2.61 2.78 9.28
N PHE A 70 2.77 2.65 7.97
CA PHE A 70 1.71 2.93 7.00
C PHE A 70 0.53 1.96 7.12
N SER A 71 0.80 0.67 7.30
CA SER A 71 -0.20 -0.38 7.50
C SER A 71 -0.99 -0.16 8.79
N LEU A 72 -0.29 0.10 9.91
CA LEU A 72 -0.95 0.39 11.19
C LEU A 72 -1.87 1.61 11.07
N TYR A 73 -1.40 2.70 10.46
CA TYR A 73 -2.25 3.85 10.18
C TYR A 73 -3.48 3.45 9.34
N SER A 74 -3.29 2.66 8.29
CA SER A 74 -4.35 2.27 7.35
C SER A 74 -5.46 1.46 8.01
N PHE A 75 -5.15 0.49 8.87
CA PHE A 75 -6.15 -0.35 9.56
C PHE A 75 -6.79 0.31 10.79
N HIS A 76 -6.18 1.37 11.32
CA HIS A 76 -6.70 2.03 12.53
C HIS A 76 -7.31 3.39 12.21
N GLY A 77 -6.48 4.37 11.83
CA GLY A 77 -6.93 5.73 11.50
C GLY A 77 -7.56 5.84 10.11
N GLY A 78 -7.12 5.00 9.18
CA GLY A 78 -7.54 5.00 7.77
C GLY A 78 -8.65 4.02 7.42
N LYS A 79 -9.15 3.21 8.38
CA LYS A 79 -9.95 2.00 8.09
C LYS A 79 -11.20 2.23 7.25
N ILE A 80 -11.81 3.40 7.35
CA ILE A 80 -13.00 3.79 6.56
C ILE A 80 -12.73 3.89 5.05
N ARG A 81 -11.44 3.91 4.67
CA ARG A 81 -10.95 3.95 3.28
C ARG A 81 -10.59 2.55 2.77
N LEU A 82 -10.67 1.53 3.61
CA LEU A 82 -10.47 0.12 3.26
C LEU A 82 -11.83 -0.58 3.06
N LEU A 83 -11.78 -1.86 2.72
CA LEU A 83 -12.94 -2.71 2.49
C LEU A 83 -13.90 -2.67 3.70
N GLN A 84 -15.17 -2.42 3.42
CA GLN A 84 -16.25 -2.49 4.41
C GLN A 84 -17.10 -3.75 4.16
N ALA A 85 -17.83 -4.20 5.17
CA ALA A 85 -18.66 -5.41 5.08
C ALA A 85 -19.65 -5.38 3.90
N ASP A 86 -20.15 -4.20 3.56
CA ASP A 86 -21.11 -3.99 2.46
C ASP A 86 -20.44 -3.60 1.12
N SER A 87 -19.11 -3.45 1.06
CA SER A 87 -18.41 -2.99 -0.15
C SER A 87 -18.65 -3.90 -1.35
N LEU A 88 -18.56 -5.23 -1.17
CA LEU A 88 -18.75 -6.19 -2.26
C LEU A 88 -20.20 -6.21 -2.75
N GLN A 89 -21.15 -6.13 -1.82
CA GLN A 89 -22.57 -6.05 -2.14
C GLN A 89 -22.90 -4.77 -2.93
N LYS A 90 -22.31 -3.63 -2.54
CA LYS A 90 -22.50 -2.35 -3.22
C LYS A 90 -21.94 -2.34 -4.65
N ILE A 91 -20.85 -3.06 -4.89
CA ILE A 91 -20.25 -3.16 -6.24
C ILE A 91 -21.06 -4.10 -7.14
N SER A 92 -21.60 -5.20 -6.59
CA SER A 92 -22.35 -6.20 -7.37
C SER A 92 -23.79 -5.80 -7.69
N GLN A 93 -24.36 -4.82 -6.97
CA GLN A 93 -25.70 -4.32 -7.24
C GLN A 93 -25.75 -3.39 -8.46
N LEU A 94 -26.35 -3.88 -9.55
CA LEU A 94 -26.58 -3.13 -10.79
C LEU A 94 -27.27 -1.77 -10.57
N ASN A 95 -28.21 -1.70 -9.64
CA ASN A 95 -28.94 -0.46 -9.34
C ASN A 95 -28.07 0.63 -8.69
N GLN A 96 -26.91 0.27 -8.15
CA GLN A 96 -25.94 1.21 -7.60
C GLN A 96 -24.87 1.63 -8.61
N PHE A 97 -24.85 1.03 -9.81
CA PHE A 97 -23.87 1.36 -10.83
C PHE A 97 -23.88 2.86 -11.16
N ASN A 98 -22.68 3.44 -11.31
CA ASN A 98 -22.44 4.87 -11.53
C ASN A 98 -22.86 5.81 -10.38
N GLN A 99 -23.42 5.31 -9.27
CA GLN A 99 -23.70 6.13 -8.09
C GLN A 99 -22.41 6.42 -7.30
N PRO A 100 -22.31 7.56 -6.57
CA PRO A 100 -21.13 7.90 -5.76
C PRO A 100 -20.68 6.77 -4.82
N ILE A 101 -21.62 6.03 -4.26
CA ILE A 101 -21.34 4.91 -3.36
C ILE A 101 -20.61 3.75 -4.04
N TRP A 102 -20.90 3.50 -5.33
CA TRP A 102 -20.25 2.44 -6.10
C TRP A 102 -18.78 2.78 -6.34
N TRP A 103 -18.51 4.01 -6.76
CA TRP A 103 -17.15 4.53 -6.96
C TRP A 103 -16.32 4.51 -5.65
N VAL A 104 -16.92 4.91 -4.52
CA VAL A 104 -16.28 4.85 -3.20
C VAL A 104 -16.00 3.41 -2.78
N SER A 105 -16.93 2.48 -3.01
CA SER A 105 -16.72 1.06 -2.70
C SER A 105 -15.61 0.45 -3.55
N LEU A 106 -15.54 0.79 -4.85
CA LEU A 106 -14.46 0.37 -5.73
C LEU A 106 -13.11 0.92 -5.27
N GLN A 107 -13.06 2.19 -4.86
CA GLN A 107 -11.85 2.79 -4.30
C GLN A 107 -11.39 2.07 -3.02
N ARG A 108 -12.32 1.73 -2.13
CA ARG A 108 -12.02 0.97 -0.90
C ARG A 108 -11.44 -0.41 -1.20
N LEU A 109 -11.99 -1.09 -2.19
CA LEU A 109 -11.49 -2.37 -2.67
C LEU A 109 -10.07 -2.22 -3.22
N ALA A 110 -9.83 -1.22 -4.08
CA ALA A 110 -8.51 -0.93 -4.64
C ALA A 110 -7.48 -0.60 -3.55
N ASN A 111 -7.83 0.22 -2.56
CA ASN A 111 -6.94 0.54 -1.43
C ASN A 111 -6.54 -0.71 -0.63
N THR A 112 -7.49 -1.64 -0.48
CA THR A 112 -7.27 -2.88 0.27
C THR A 112 -6.35 -3.82 -0.51
N PHE A 113 -6.61 -4.02 -1.81
CA PHE A 113 -5.73 -4.81 -2.67
C PHE A 113 -4.34 -4.19 -2.80
N MET A 114 -4.24 -2.87 -2.81
CA MET A 114 -2.96 -2.16 -2.84
C MET A 114 -2.09 -2.51 -1.61
N LEU A 115 -2.67 -2.60 -0.41
CA LEU A 115 -1.94 -3.02 0.80
C LEU A 115 -1.52 -4.49 0.76
N ILE A 116 -2.42 -5.38 0.32
CA ILE A 116 -2.11 -6.81 0.18
C ILE A 116 -0.98 -7.01 -0.85
N ALA A 117 -1.10 -6.36 -2.01
CA ALA A 117 -0.10 -6.42 -3.07
C ALA A 117 1.24 -5.81 -2.64
N ALA A 118 1.23 -4.72 -1.87
CA ALA A 118 2.45 -4.11 -1.34
C ALA A 118 3.22 -5.07 -0.43
N VAL A 119 2.52 -5.76 0.48
CA VAL A 119 3.13 -6.79 1.34
C VAL A 119 3.61 -7.97 0.52
N LEU A 120 2.77 -8.50 -0.38
CA LEU A 120 3.15 -9.63 -1.23
C LEU A 120 4.39 -9.31 -2.06
N ALA A 121 4.46 -8.12 -2.66
CA ALA A 121 5.61 -7.66 -3.43
C ALA A 121 6.87 -7.55 -2.55
N ALA A 122 6.75 -6.96 -1.36
CA ALA A 122 7.88 -6.83 -0.43
C ALA A 122 8.38 -8.19 0.06
N THR A 123 7.48 -9.08 0.50
CA THR A 123 7.85 -10.43 0.98
C THR A 123 8.47 -11.26 -0.14
N SER A 124 7.83 -11.34 -1.32
CA SER A 124 8.35 -12.13 -2.44
C SER A 124 9.66 -11.56 -3.02
N GLY A 125 9.79 -10.23 -3.10
CA GLY A 125 11.01 -9.58 -3.57
C GLY A 125 12.19 -9.82 -2.66
N ARG A 126 11.97 -9.88 -1.33
CA ARG A 126 13.00 -10.23 -0.34
C ARG A 126 13.46 -11.69 -0.43
N MET A 127 12.69 -12.55 -1.09
CA MET A 127 13.01 -13.96 -1.32
C MET A 127 13.62 -14.22 -2.70
N MET A 128 13.67 -13.20 -3.57
CA MET A 128 14.34 -13.32 -4.86
C MET A 128 15.86 -13.18 -4.70
N LYS A 129 16.61 -14.00 -5.42
CA LYS A 129 18.06 -13.80 -5.58
C LYS A 129 18.34 -12.88 -6.77
N GLU A 130 19.41 -12.09 -6.68
CA GLU A 130 19.73 -11.07 -7.69
C GLU A 130 20.16 -11.68 -9.02
N GLU A 131 20.81 -12.84 -8.98
CA GLU A 131 21.36 -13.59 -10.11
C GLU A 131 20.31 -14.24 -11.02
N TRP A 132 19.09 -14.50 -10.52
CA TRP A 132 18.06 -15.21 -11.29
C TRP A 132 17.72 -14.52 -12.61
N LEU A 133 17.46 -13.21 -12.58
CA LEU A 133 17.04 -12.48 -13.77
C LEU A 133 18.17 -12.30 -14.81
N PRO A 134 19.41 -11.94 -14.43
CA PRO A 134 20.54 -11.91 -15.34
C PRO A 134 20.86 -13.26 -16.00
N LEU A 135 20.63 -14.38 -15.30
CA LEU A 135 20.84 -15.73 -15.82
C LEU A 135 19.65 -16.24 -16.67
N GLY A 136 18.52 -15.52 -16.67
CA GLY A 136 17.31 -15.93 -17.38
C GLY A 136 16.48 -17.00 -16.66
N GLU A 137 16.73 -17.22 -15.36
CA GLU A 137 15.98 -18.15 -14.51
C GLU A 137 14.65 -17.52 -14.06
N LEU A 138 13.66 -17.56 -14.95
CA LEU A 138 12.36 -16.88 -14.75
C LEU A 138 11.27 -17.81 -14.19
N ASP A 139 11.60 -19.02 -13.77
CA ASP A 139 10.69 -20.08 -13.35
C ASP A 139 10.55 -20.24 -11.82
N HIS A 140 11.21 -19.38 -11.05
CA HIS A 140 11.13 -19.37 -9.59
C HIS A 140 9.77 -18.86 -9.09
N ILE A 141 9.16 -19.57 -8.14
CA ILE A 141 7.84 -19.23 -7.58
C ILE A 141 7.80 -17.81 -6.99
N TRP A 142 8.88 -17.39 -6.31
CA TRP A 142 8.98 -16.06 -5.72
C TRP A 142 8.98 -14.97 -6.79
N TYR A 143 9.56 -15.22 -7.95
CA TYR A 143 9.52 -14.29 -9.06
C TYR A 143 8.10 -14.13 -9.62
N TYR A 144 7.36 -15.23 -9.81
CA TYR A 144 5.96 -15.16 -10.24
C TYR A 144 5.06 -14.45 -9.22
N CYS A 145 5.23 -14.73 -7.93
CA CYS A 145 4.53 -14.01 -6.86
C CYS A 145 4.84 -12.51 -6.91
N HIS A 146 6.11 -12.14 -7.08
CA HIS A 146 6.54 -10.75 -7.14
C HIS A 146 5.97 -10.02 -8.36
N LEU A 147 6.07 -10.62 -9.54
CA LEU A 147 5.52 -10.06 -10.78
C LEU A 147 4.00 -9.90 -10.72
N THR A 148 3.29 -10.88 -10.15
CA THR A 148 1.84 -10.82 -9.94
C THR A 148 1.47 -9.70 -8.98
N ALA A 149 2.21 -9.58 -7.87
CA ALA A 149 1.99 -8.50 -6.89
C ALA A 149 2.21 -7.12 -7.52
N TRP A 150 3.26 -6.97 -8.32
CA TRP A 150 3.55 -5.75 -9.06
C TRP A 150 2.39 -5.36 -10.00
N LEU A 151 1.83 -6.33 -10.74
CA LEU A 151 0.66 -6.08 -11.61
C LEU A 151 -0.59 -5.66 -10.82
N ILE A 152 -0.91 -6.36 -9.73
CA ILE A 152 -2.04 -6.01 -8.86
C ILE A 152 -1.85 -4.61 -8.28
N LEU A 153 -0.62 -4.26 -7.89
CA LEU A 153 -0.29 -2.96 -7.32
C LEU A 153 -0.51 -1.84 -8.35
N ILE A 154 -0.08 -2.02 -9.60
CA ILE A 154 -0.31 -1.06 -10.70
C ILE A 154 -1.80 -0.86 -10.95
N CYS A 155 -2.55 -1.95 -11.11
CA CYS A 155 -3.99 -1.88 -11.35
C CYS A 155 -4.72 -1.20 -10.19
N SER A 156 -4.36 -1.54 -8.94
CA SER A 156 -4.94 -0.94 -7.74
C SER A 156 -4.63 0.54 -7.62
N LEU A 157 -3.38 0.95 -7.93
CA LEU A 157 -2.97 2.35 -7.94
C LEU A 157 -3.72 3.15 -9.01
N ALA A 158 -3.86 2.61 -10.21
CA ALA A 158 -4.62 3.24 -11.28
C ALA A 158 -6.08 3.47 -10.86
N ILE A 159 -6.75 2.44 -10.32
CA ILE A 159 -8.12 2.55 -9.81
C ILE A 159 -8.17 3.55 -8.65
N HIS A 160 -7.22 3.52 -7.72
CA HIS A 160 -7.15 4.46 -6.60
C HIS A 160 -7.14 5.93 -7.07
N LEU A 161 -6.29 6.25 -8.06
CA LEU A 161 -6.18 7.60 -8.61
C LEU A 161 -7.43 8.00 -9.39
N LEU A 162 -7.92 7.11 -10.25
CA LEU A 162 -9.14 7.34 -11.05
C LEU A 162 -10.35 7.61 -10.16
N MET A 163 -10.54 6.82 -9.11
CA MET A 163 -11.67 6.98 -8.18
C MET A 163 -11.51 8.22 -7.30
N SER A 164 -10.29 8.55 -6.88
CA SER A 164 -10.01 9.80 -6.16
C SER A 164 -10.39 11.02 -7.01
N ALA A 165 -10.02 11.02 -8.29
CA ALA A 165 -10.40 12.07 -9.23
C ALA A 165 -11.92 12.11 -9.47
N LYS A 166 -12.56 10.95 -9.65
CA LYS A 166 -14.01 10.84 -9.93
C LYS A 166 -14.87 11.30 -8.75
N VAL A 167 -14.54 10.89 -7.53
CA VAL A 167 -15.36 11.14 -6.34
C VAL A 167 -15.02 12.50 -5.70
N GLY A 168 -13.72 12.80 -5.54
CA GLY A 168 -13.26 14.00 -4.84
C GLY A 168 -12.92 15.18 -5.73
N GLY A 169 -12.74 14.95 -7.04
CA GLY A 169 -12.30 15.97 -7.98
C GLY A 169 -10.88 16.49 -7.70
N ALA A 170 -10.50 17.54 -8.43
CA ALA A 170 -9.22 18.23 -8.23
C ALA A 170 -8.98 18.70 -6.78
N PRO A 171 -9.98 19.20 -6.01
CA PRO A 171 -9.76 19.64 -4.63
C PRO A 171 -9.23 18.54 -3.70
N LEU A 172 -9.65 17.28 -3.90
CA LEU A 172 -9.16 16.16 -3.10
C LEU A 172 -7.71 15.80 -3.44
N LEU A 173 -7.34 15.85 -4.72
CA LEU A 173 -5.96 15.57 -5.14
C LEU A 173 -5.00 16.67 -4.66
N LEU A 174 -5.41 17.94 -4.82
CA LEU A 174 -4.61 19.08 -4.40
C LEU A 174 -4.44 19.18 -2.88
N SER A 175 -5.41 18.67 -2.10
CA SER A 175 -5.29 18.71 -0.63
C SER A 175 -4.15 17.83 -0.10
N MET A 176 -3.71 16.83 -0.87
CA MET A 176 -2.57 15.98 -0.54
C MET A 176 -1.22 16.71 -0.68
N ILE A 177 -1.15 17.73 -1.55
CA ILE A 177 0.05 18.54 -1.81
C ILE A 177 0.01 19.87 -1.02
N SER A 178 -1.14 20.22 -0.43
CA SER A 178 -1.29 21.44 0.34
C SER A 178 -0.40 21.45 1.59
N TRP A 179 0.39 22.52 1.73
CA TRP A 179 1.19 22.80 2.93
C TRP A 179 0.41 23.52 4.04
N GLN A 180 -0.90 23.73 3.87
CA GLN A 180 -1.72 24.37 4.90
C GLN A 180 -1.76 23.51 6.17
N VAL A 181 -1.35 24.09 7.29
CA VAL A 181 -1.35 23.49 8.62
C VAL A 181 -2.41 24.21 9.45
N ARG A 182 -3.43 23.50 9.94
CA ARG A 182 -4.37 24.09 10.91
C ARG A 182 -3.68 24.21 12.27
N THR A 183 -4.07 25.19 13.08
CA THR A 183 -3.51 25.43 14.43
C THR A 183 -3.55 24.18 15.30
N GLN A 184 -4.66 23.43 15.23
CA GLN A 184 -4.82 22.14 15.89
C GLN A 184 -3.79 21.09 15.45
N ASP A 185 -3.16 21.21 14.28
CA ASP A 185 -2.20 20.26 13.69
C ASP A 185 -0.74 20.67 13.78
N SER A 186 -0.44 21.65 14.63
CA SER A 186 0.92 22.09 14.92
C SER A 186 1.83 20.92 15.33
N PRO A 187 3.09 20.87 14.82
CA PRO A 187 4.10 19.89 15.22
C PRO A 187 4.32 19.79 16.73
N LYS A 188 4.12 20.90 17.44
CA LYS A 188 4.24 20.97 18.91
C LYS A 188 3.30 20.00 19.64
N HIS A 189 2.18 19.61 19.03
CA HIS A 189 1.19 18.70 19.62
C HIS A 189 1.23 17.29 19.02
N TRP A 190 2.19 16.97 18.14
CA TRP A 190 2.25 15.64 17.51
C TRP A 190 2.62 14.56 18.52
N LEU A 191 3.66 14.77 19.32
CA LEU A 191 4.09 13.78 20.32
C LEU A 191 3.00 13.53 21.37
N THR A 192 2.36 14.59 21.87
CA THR A 192 1.24 14.47 22.81
C THR A 192 0.07 13.70 22.20
N ARG A 193 -0.24 13.92 20.91
CA ARG A 193 -1.29 13.18 20.22
C ARG A 193 -0.93 11.73 19.96
N LEU A 194 0.32 11.44 19.61
CA LEU A 194 0.80 10.07 19.45
C LEU A 194 0.69 9.31 20.79
N ARG A 195 1.15 9.94 21.88
CA ARG A 195 1.06 9.39 23.23
C ARG A 195 -0.39 9.21 23.66
N ASN A 196 -1.25 10.19 23.41
CA ASN A 196 -2.66 10.09 23.74
C ASN A 196 -3.36 9.04 22.88
N TRP A 197 -2.98 8.89 21.61
CA TRP A 197 -3.49 7.84 20.73
C TRP A 197 -3.08 6.45 21.24
N SER A 198 -1.82 6.26 21.67
CA SER A 198 -1.36 5.00 22.26
C SER A 198 -1.89 4.73 23.66
N VAL A 199 -2.21 5.76 24.45
CA VAL A 199 -2.78 5.64 25.80
C VAL A 199 -4.30 5.44 25.75
N THR A 200 -5.01 6.11 24.84
CA THR A 200 -6.46 5.95 24.64
C THR A 200 -6.77 4.63 23.92
N ASN A 201 -5.93 4.22 22.96
CA ASN A 201 -5.90 2.85 22.46
C ASN A 201 -5.01 2.01 23.37
N ASN A 202 -5.46 1.75 24.60
CA ASN A 202 -4.82 0.76 25.46
C ASN A 202 -4.58 -0.52 24.65
N TYR A 203 -3.33 -0.90 24.40
CA TYR A 203 -2.98 -2.09 23.61
C TYR A 203 -3.63 -3.37 24.18
N ARG A 204 -3.87 -3.41 25.50
CA ARG A 204 -4.68 -4.45 26.18
C ARG A 204 -6.14 -4.47 25.75
N GLN A 205 -6.74 -3.30 25.52
CA GLN A 205 -8.10 -3.15 24.99
C GLN A 205 -8.13 -3.39 23.47
N SER A 206 -7.00 -3.22 22.76
CA SER A 206 -6.83 -3.59 21.35
C SER A 206 -6.95 -5.10 21.11
N LEU A 207 -6.48 -5.95 22.04
CA LEU A 207 -6.69 -7.40 21.97
C LEU A 207 -8.18 -7.77 22.18
N ALA A 208 -8.85 -7.16 23.16
CA ALA A 208 -10.30 -7.35 23.36
C ALA A 208 -11.12 -6.81 22.18
N ASN A 209 -10.72 -5.67 21.60
CA ASN A 209 -11.32 -5.10 20.41
C ASN A 209 -11.03 -5.94 19.17
N PHE A 210 -9.89 -6.63 19.05
CA PHE A 210 -9.62 -7.54 17.94
C PHE A 210 -10.64 -8.69 17.89
N TYR A 211 -10.97 -9.29 19.04
CA TYR A 211 -12.06 -10.28 19.15
C TYR A 211 -13.44 -9.70 18.81
N GLN A 212 -13.71 -8.44 19.17
CA GLN A 212 -14.96 -7.75 18.83
C GLN A 212 -15.01 -7.22 17.37
N LEU A 213 -13.85 -6.93 16.76
CA LEU A 213 -13.68 -6.57 15.35
C LEU A 213 -13.86 -7.78 14.44
N LEU A 214 -13.34 -8.95 14.87
CA LEU A 214 -13.65 -10.25 14.28
C LEU A 214 -15.16 -10.49 14.23
N GLN A 215 -15.94 -9.98 15.18
CA GLN A 215 -17.41 -10.12 15.14
C GLN A 215 -18.14 -9.14 14.20
N SER A 216 -17.54 -8.00 13.80
CA SER A 216 -18.24 -6.94 13.04
C SER A 216 -17.77 -6.77 11.59
N ASN A 217 -16.51 -7.11 11.28
CA ASN A 217 -15.98 -7.15 9.92
C ASN A 217 -14.82 -8.16 9.85
N THR A 218 -15.17 -9.46 9.92
CA THR A 218 -14.23 -10.60 9.87
C THR A 218 -13.16 -10.45 8.78
N ILE A 219 -13.58 -10.01 7.59
CA ILE A 219 -12.71 -9.92 6.41
C ILE A 219 -11.59 -8.90 6.63
N LEU A 220 -11.91 -7.69 7.11
CA LEU A 220 -10.89 -6.65 7.28
C LEU A 220 -9.87 -7.03 8.37
N SER A 221 -10.32 -7.69 9.46
CA SER A 221 -9.44 -8.20 10.52
C SER A 221 -8.50 -9.30 10.01
N LEU A 222 -8.99 -10.20 9.15
CA LEU A 222 -8.15 -11.22 8.51
C LEU A 222 -7.12 -10.59 7.58
N ILE A 223 -7.51 -9.56 6.82
CA ILE A 223 -6.59 -8.83 5.95
C ILE A 223 -5.54 -8.09 6.77
N GLU A 224 -5.91 -7.47 7.89
CA GLU A 224 -4.97 -6.84 8.82
C GLU A 224 -3.93 -7.85 9.33
N LEU A 225 -4.40 -9.01 9.80
CA LEU A 225 -3.52 -10.10 10.25
C LEU A 225 -2.57 -10.55 9.13
N LEU A 226 -3.09 -10.75 7.91
CA LEU A 226 -2.29 -11.12 6.74
C LEU A 226 -1.22 -10.07 6.44
N VAL A 227 -1.57 -8.79 6.47
CA VAL A 227 -0.63 -7.68 6.23
C VAL A 227 0.46 -7.64 7.30
N ILE A 228 0.10 -7.80 8.58
CA ILE A 228 1.06 -7.82 9.68
C ILE A 228 2.00 -9.02 9.55
N LEU A 229 1.46 -10.23 9.39
CA LEU A 229 2.26 -11.45 9.27
C LEU A 229 3.16 -11.41 8.03
N GLY A 230 2.65 -10.96 6.89
CA GLY A 230 3.44 -10.84 5.67
C GLY A 230 4.55 -9.78 5.79
N THR A 231 4.27 -8.66 6.47
CA THR A 231 5.30 -7.64 6.75
C THR A 231 6.40 -8.21 7.65
N ILE A 232 6.04 -8.93 8.72
CA ILE A 232 7.02 -9.62 9.58
C ILE A 232 7.82 -10.65 8.78
N ALA A 233 7.14 -11.45 7.94
CA ALA A 233 7.77 -12.44 7.09
C ALA A 233 8.79 -11.82 6.12
N ALA A 234 8.52 -10.63 5.58
CA ALA A 234 9.46 -9.92 4.69
C ALA A 234 10.80 -9.57 5.38
N PHE A 235 10.80 -9.37 6.70
CA PHE A 235 12.02 -9.17 7.48
C PHE A 235 12.67 -10.49 7.90
N LEU A 236 11.87 -11.49 8.26
CA LEU A 236 12.37 -12.71 8.89
C LEU A 236 12.74 -13.82 7.91
N LEU A 237 11.94 -14.08 6.87
CA LEU A 237 12.18 -15.19 5.95
C LEU A 237 13.58 -15.16 5.32
N PRO A 238 14.11 -14.00 4.87
CA PRO A 238 15.47 -13.97 4.33
C PRO A 238 16.53 -14.42 5.32
N LEU A 239 16.33 -14.26 6.65
CA LEU A 239 17.31 -14.70 7.65
C LEU A 239 17.44 -16.22 7.74
N PHE A 240 16.42 -16.96 7.31
CA PHE A 240 16.40 -18.43 7.36
C PHE A 240 16.66 -19.07 5.99
N PHE A 241 16.31 -18.38 4.91
CA PHE A 241 16.35 -18.93 3.55
C PHE A 241 17.39 -18.26 2.64
N SER A 242 17.93 -17.10 3.01
CA SER A 242 18.98 -16.42 2.22
C SER A 242 20.39 -16.92 2.53
N SER A 243 20.56 -17.81 3.50
CA SER A 243 21.84 -18.39 3.92
C SER A 243 22.06 -19.84 3.45
N GLY A 244 21.29 -20.30 2.46
CA GLY A 244 21.45 -21.62 1.86
C GLY A 244 22.14 -21.53 0.52
N ASP A 245 23.48 -21.50 0.55
CA ASP A 245 24.35 -22.08 -0.47
C ASP A 245 25.08 -23.26 0.19
#